data_AF-A0A8X6UD66-F1
#
_entry.id   AF-A0A8X6UD66-F1
#
_cell.length_a   1.000
_cell.length_b   1.000
_cell.length_c   1.000
_cell.angle_alpha   90.00
_cell.angle_beta   90.00
_cell.angle_gamma   90.00
#
_symmetry.space_group_name_H-M   'P 1'
#
loop_
_entity.id
_entity.type
_entity.pdbx_description
1 polymer ?
#
loop_
_entity_poly.entity_id
_entity_poly.type
_entity_poly.pdbx_seq_one_letter_code
_entity_poly.pdbx_strand_id
1 'polypeptide(L)'
;MEDSAKDDFKKLCEGKALNVRVKHSPDGIYRRTPVLLLSNNSLDIANDSTFRDVRMKLFYWRKCSLLKDSTKQTYPMALFDIYKYYDIFWIECIGYKF
;
A
#
# COMPACT_ATOMS: atom_id res chain seq x y z
N MET A 1 13.85 10.65 7.84
CA MET A 1 14.41 9.30 7.53
C MET A 1 15.89 9.42 7.17
N GLU A 2 16.74 8.51 7.64
CA GLU A 2 18.19 8.49 7.32
C GLU A 2 18.43 8.19 5.82
N ASP A 3 19.48 8.76 5.22
CA ASP A 3 19.70 8.69 3.76
C ASP A 3 19.96 7.26 3.25
N SER A 4 20.67 6.44 4.04
CA SER A 4 20.87 5.02 3.75
C SER A 4 19.54 4.26 3.66
N ALA A 5 18.63 4.54 4.60
CA ALA A 5 17.30 3.93 4.62
C ALA A 5 16.44 4.39 3.43
N LYS A 6 16.58 5.66 2.98
CA LYS A 6 15.90 6.17 1.77
C LYS A 6 16.31 5.42 0.52
N ASP A 7 17.59 5.15 0.34
CA ASP A 7 18.07 4.45 -0.85
C ASP A 7 17.62 2.99 -0.90
N ASP A 8 17.56 2.30 0.24
CA ASP A 8 16.97 0.96 0.30
C ASP A 8 15.46 0.99 0.07
N PHE A 9 14.77 2.03 0.55
CA PHE A 9 13.34 2.22 0.28
C PHE A 9 13.05 2.47 -1.20
N LYS A 10 13.93 3.18 -1.92
CA LYS A 10 13.81 3.34 -3.38
C LYS A 10 13.89 1.99 -4.08
N LYS A 11 14.86 1.14 -3.70
CA LYS A 11 15.00 -0.22 -4.27
C LYS A 11 13.77 -1.07 -3.98
N LEU A 12 13.24 -0.97 -2.76
CA LEU A 12 12.04 -1.68 -2.32
C LEU A 12 10.82 -1.28 -3.17
N CYS A 13 10.55 0.01 -3.33
CA CYS A 13 9.40 0.50 -4.11
C CYS A 13 9.57 0.32 -5.63
N GLU A 14 10.79 0.29 -6.17
CA GLU A 14 11.06 -0.05 -7.57
C GLU A 14 10.89 -1.55 -7.88
N GLY A 15 10.84 -2.39 -6.84
CA GLY A 15 10.86 -3.84 -7.01
C GLY A 15 12.21 -4.36 -7.49
N LYS A 16 13.31 -3.65 -7.21
CA LYS A 16 14.67 -4.15 -7.44
C LYS A 16 15.08 -5.11 -6.32
N ALA A 17 15.99 -6.02 -6.65
CA ALA A 17 16.57 -6.89 -5.64
C ALA A 17 17.37 -6.04 -4.63
N LEU A 18 17.13 -6.25 -3.34
CA LEU A 18 17.94 -5.66 -2.27
C LEU A 18 18.42 -6.76 -1.31
N ASN A 19 19.63 -6.59 -0.79
CA ASN A 19 20.14 -7.44 0.28
C ASN A 19 19.63 -6.91 1.61
N VAL A 20 18.84 -7.71 2.29
CA VAL A 20 18.28 -7.37 3.61
C VAL A 20 19.16 -8.03 4.66
N ARG A 21 19.78 -7.19 5.49
CA ARG A 21 20.54 -7.65 6.64
C ARG A 21 19.59 -8.10 7.75
N VAL A 22 19.62 -9.39 8.06
CA VAL A 22 18.78 -9.96 9.11
C VAL A 22 19.63 -10.17 10.35
N LYS A 23 19.18 -9.66 11.51
CA LYS A 23 19.89 -9.93 12.76
C LYS A 23 19.77 -11.42 13.10
N HIS A 24 20.90 -12.05 13.42
CA HIS A 24 20.98 -13.46 13.80
C HIS A 24 20.60 -14.49 12.71
N SER A 25 20.60 -14.08 11.45
CA SER A 25 20.37 -14.97 10.30
C SER A 25 21.25 -14.52 9.12
N PRO A 26 21.66 -15.41 8.21
CA PRO A 26 22.34 -15.00 6.98
C PRO A 26 21.49 -13.99 6.20
N ASP A 27 22.19 -13.05 5.53
CA ASP A 27 21.55 -12.02 4.74
C ASP A 27 20.65 -12.63 3.66
N GLY A 28 19.43 -12.11 3.59
CA GLY A 28 18.43 -12.54 2.63
C GLY A 28 18.40 -11.64 1.40
N ILE A 29 18.15 -12.22 0.23
CA ILE A 29 17.87 -11.43 -0.98
C ILE A 29 16.36 -11.20 -1.06
N TYR A 30 15.94 -9.95 -0.92
CA TYR A 30 14.57 -9.56 -1.22
C TYR A 30 14.38 -9.51 -2.74
N ARG A 31 13.37 -10.23 -3.24
CA ARG A 31 13.01 -10.24 -4.66
C ARG A 31 11.83 -9.31 -4.92
N ARG A 32 11.61 -8.98 -6.19
CA ARG A 32 10.51 -8.11 -6.65
C ARG A 32 9.18 -8.60 -6.09
N THR A 33 8.60 -7.80 -5.19
CA THR A 33 7.35 -8.11 -4.48
C THR A 33 6.53 -6.83 -4.38
N PRO A 34 5.20 -6.88 -4.59
CA PRO A 34 4.34 -5.72 -4.37
C PRO A 34 4.32 -5.32 -2.89
N VAL A 35 4.44 -4.03 -2.60
CA VAL A 35 4.49 -3.49 -1.25
C VAL A 35 3.29 -2.59 -1.01
N LEU A 36 2.56 -2.82 0.08
CA LEU A 36 1.50 -1.96 0.57
C LEU A 36 1.96 -1.26 1.85
N LEU A 37 1.90 0.07 1.86
CA LEU A 37 2.24 0.89 3.03
C LEU A 37 0.95 1.48 3.61
N LEU A 38 0.68 1.16 4.87
CA LEU A 38 -0.47 1.66 5.62
C LEU A 38 0.03 2.54 6.76
N SER A 39 -0.43 3.78 6.80
CA SER A 39 -0.07 4.74 7.83
C SER A 39 -1.24 5.67 8.10
N ASN A 40 -1.47 5.97 9.38
CA ASN A 40 -2.40 7.03 9.79
C ASN A 40 -1.75 8.42 9.70
N ASN A 41 -0.42 8.47 9.56
CA ASN A 41 0.37 9.69 9.52
C ASN A 41 0.91 9.93 8.10
N SER A 42 1.16 11.20 7.77
CA SER A 42 1.87 11.53 6.53
C SER A 42 3.29 10.96 6.60
N LEU A 43 3.62 10.05 5.68
CA LEU A 43 4.97 9.53 5.52
C LEU A 43 5.82 10.54 4.74
N ASP A 44 7.07 10.77 5.15
CA ASP A 44 8.00 11.70 4.46
C ASP A 44 8.10 11.39 2.95
N ILE A 45 8.16 10.10 2.62
CA ILE A 45 8.26 9.58 1.25
C ILE A 45 7.01 9.89 0.40
N ALA A 46 5.85 10.17 1.00
CA ALA A 46 4.63 10.49 0.26
C ALA A 46 4.71 11.86 -0.42
N ASN A 47 5.55 12.76 0.10
CA ASN A 47 5.75 14.12 -0.42
C ASN A 47 7.04 14.25 -1.26
N ASP A 48 7.88 13.22 -1.28
CA ASP A 48 9.14 13.22 -2.00
C ASP A 48 8.90 12.92 -3.50
N SER A 49 9.42 13.78 -4.38
CA SER A 49 9.27 13.66 -5.84
C SER A 49 9.93 12.42 -6.41
N THR A 50 10.91 11.82 -5.71
CA THR A 50 11.46 10.53 -6.13
C THR A 50 10.47 9.39 -5.91
N PHE A 51 9.52 9.50 -5.00
CA PHE A 51 8.62 8.40 -4.69
C PHE A 51 7.23 8.63 -5.27
N ARG A 52 6.68 9.82 -5.04
CA ARG A 52 5.32 10.19 -5.44
C ARG A 52 5.14 10.11 -6.95
N ASP A 53 4.13 9.35 -7.37
CA ASP A 53 3.74 9.15 -8.78
C ASP A 53 4.81 8.51 -9.69
N VAL A 54 5.94 8.07 -9.13
CA VAL A 54 7.00 7.35 -9.83
C VAL A 54 7.14 5.92 -9.31
N ARG A 55 7.24 5.76 -7.99
CA ARG A 55 7.53 4.48 -7.30
C ARG A 55 6.40 4.05 -6.37
N MET A 56 5.47 4.95 -6.05
CA MET A 56 4.30 4.66 -5.23
C MET A 56 3.08 5.42 -5.73
N LYS A 57 1.91 4.82 -5.48
CA LYS A 57 0.61 5.47 -5.67
C LYS A 57 -0.01 5.71 -4.30
N LEU A 58 -0.36 6.97 -4.03
CA LEU A 58 -0.89 7.37 -2.73
C LEU A 58 -2.41 7.40 -2.76
N PHE A 59 -3.03 6.74 -1.78
CA PHE A 59 -4.47 6.75 -1.58
C PHE A 59 -4.81 7.30 -0.21
N TYR A 60 -5.63 8.35 -0.17
CA TYR A 60 -6.13 8.90 1.09
C TYR A 60 -7.42 8.21 1.48
N TRP A 61 -7.37 7.49 2.59
CA TRP A 61 -8.56 6.89 3.17
C TRP A 61 -9.40 7.99 3.80
N ARG A 62 -10.62 8.15 3.31
CA ARG A 62 -11.61 9.09 3.85
C ARG A 62 -12.67 8.28 4.58
N LYS A 63 -13.22 8.84 5.65
CA LYS A 63 -14.40 8.26 6.29
C LYS A 63 -15.52 8.19 5.26
N CYS A 64 -16.07 6.99 5.08
CA CYS A 64 -17.26 6.82 4.25
C CYS A 64 -18.45 7.46 4.96
N SER A 65 -19.06 8.49 4.35
CA SER A 65 -20.19 9.23 4.94
C SER A 65 -21.40 8.32 5.18
N LEU A 66 -21.59 7.29 4.35
CA LEU A 66 -22.65 6.30 4.50
C LEU A 66 -22.52 5.46 5.77
N LEU A 67 -21.28 5.21 6.22
CA LEU A 67 -20.99 4.33 7.35
C LEU A 67 -20.64 5.12 8.62
N LYS A 68 -20.83 6.44 8.62
CA LYS A 68 -20.41 7.31 9.72
C LYS A 68 -21.12 7.00 11.04
N ASP A 69 -22.38 6.56 10.97
CA ASP A 69 -23.23 6.30 12.13
C ASP A 69 -23.16 4.81 12.57
N SER A 70 -22.43 3.98 11.83
CA SER A 70 -22.26 2.56 12.15
C SER A 70 -21.11 2.35 13.13
N THR A 71 -21.43 1.86 14.34
CA THR A 71 -20.46 1.37 15.31
C THR A 71 -20.07 -0.10 15.09
N LYS A 72 -20.69 -0.77 14.12
CA LYS A 72 -20.44 -2.19 13.83
C LYS A 72 -19.19 -2.34 12.99
N GLN A 73 -18.36 -3.32 13.33
CA GLN A 73 -17.30 -3.76 12.42
C GLN A 73 -17.93 -4.23 11.10
N THR A 74 -17.35 -3.81 9.98
CA THR A 74 -17.76 -4.30 8.66
C THR A 74 -17.55 -5.80 8.63
N TYR A 75 -18.65 -6.56 8.53
CA TYR A 75 -18.59 -7.99 8.32
C TYR A 75 -17.88 -8.24 6.97
N PRO A 76 -16.79 -9.02 6.91
CA PRO A 76 -16.00 -9.16 5.69
C PRO A 76 -16.81 -9.59 4.46
N MET A 77 -17.88 -10.38 4.66
CA MET A 77 -18.75 -10.81 3.55
C MET A 77 -19.70 -9.72 3.07
N ALA A 78 -20.02 -8.72 3.91
CA ALA A 78 -20.87 -7.59 3.50
C ALA A 78 -20.20 -6.75 2.40
N LEU A 79 -18.88 -6.89 2.21
CA LEU A 79 -18.16 -6.24 1.13
C LEU A 79 -18.68 -6.65 -0.25
N PHE A 80 -19.02 -7.93 -0.46
CA PHE A 80 -19.57 -8.40 -1.73
C PHE A 80 -20.97 -7.83 -1.99
N ASP A 81 -21.80 -7.75 -0.95
CA ASP A 81 -23.13 -7.16 -1.03
C ASP A 81 -23.06 -5.66 -1.33
N ILE A 82 -22.10 -4.96 -0.75
CA ILE A 82 -21.84 -3.53 -1.02
C ILE A 82 -21.39 -3.33 -2.47
N TYR A 83 -20.46 -4.14 -2.98
CA TYR A 83 -20.02 -4.03 -4.37
C TYR A 83 -21.16 -4.29 -5.36
N LYS A 84 -22.02 -5.28 -5.06
CA LYS A 84 -23.23 -5.53 -5.84
C LYS A 84 -24.22 -4.37 -5.76
N TYR A 85 -24.38 -3.74 -4.59
CA TYR A 85 -25.26 -2.60 -4.40
C TYR A 85 -24.82 -1.36 -5.20
N TYR A 86 -23.51 -1.13 -5.30
CA TYR A 86 -22.94 -0.01 -6.06
C TYR A 86 -22.66 -0.36 -7.53
N ASP A 87 -23.06 -1.54 -8.01
CA ASP A 87 -22.78 -2.05 -9.35
C ASP A 87 -21.29 -1.99 -9.74
N ILE A 88 -20.41 -2.19 -8.75
CA ILE A 88 -18.96 -2.20 -8.95
C ILE A 88 -18.54 -3.63 -9.30
N PHE A 89 -18.15 -3.85 -10.56
CA PHE A 89 -17.62 -5.13 -11.00
C PHE A 89 -16.21 -5.35 -10.43
N TRP A 90 -16.03 -6.44 -9.69
CA TRP A 90 -14.74 -6.87 -9.10
C TRP A 90 -13.55 -6.86 -10.08
N ILE A 91 -13.82 -7.01 -11.37
CA ILE A 91 -12.83 -7.01 -12.45
C ILE A 91 -12.14 -5.63 -12.58
N GLU A 92 -12.80 -4.53 -12.28
CA GLU A 92 -12.20 -3.19 -12.37
C GLU A 92 -11.23 -2.90 -11.21
N CYS A 93 -11.45 -3.51 -10.04
CA CYS A 93 -10.60 -3.33 -8.86
C CYS A 93 -9.29 -4.14 -8.95
N ILE A 94 -9.26 -5.24 -9.71
CA ILE A 94 -8.05 -6.02 -10.01
C ILE A 94 -7.44 -5.59 -11.36
N GLY A 95 -8.20 -4.87 -12.19
CA GLY A 95 -7.88 -4.50 -13.57
C GLY A 95 -7.17 -3.17 -13.78
N TYR A 96 -6.68 -2.48 -12.73
CA TYR A 96 -5.61 -1.51 -12.94
C TYR A 96 -4.33 -2.28 -13.28
N LYS A 97 -4.23 -2.63 -14.57
CA LYS A 97 -3.04 -3.12 -15.27
C LYS A 97 -1.79 -2.41 -14.72
N PHE A 98 -0.94 -3.19 -14.07
CA PHE A 98 0.50 -2.94 -14.01
C PHE A 98 1.16 -3.52 -15.25
#